data_AF-A0A9X3ETD0-F1
#
_entry.id   AF-A0A9X3ETD0-F1
#
_cell.length_a   1.000
_cell.length_b   1.000
_cell.length_c   1.000
_cell.angle_alpha   90.00
_cell.angle_beta   90.00
_cell.angle_gamma   90.00
#
_symmetry.space_group_name_H-M   'P 1'
#
loop_
_entity.id
_entity.type
_entity.pdbx_description
1 polymer ?
#
loop_
_entity_poly.entity_id
_entity_poly.type
_entity_poly.pdbx_seq_one_letter_code
_entity_poly.pdbx_strand_id
1 'polypeptide(L)'
;MKSLADYEQKFDRLHEDCPVRAALDVIRGRWKPSIFYELKDGPRRFSQLQAALAGITAQALTVQLRQLEADGVVVRTVHAEESPLRVEYALSESGKTLSGVLDQLEVWGAAYMERRGATRSRVA
;
A
#
# COMPACT_ATOMS: atom_id res chain seq x y z
N MET A 1 14.25 -20.00 -2.22
CA MET A 1 13.29 -19.04 -1.64
C MET A 1 13.43 -17.74 -2.43
N LYS A 2 12.32 -17.08 -2.83
CA LYS A 2 12.42 -15.81 -3.58
C LYS A 2 13.00 -14.70 -2.68
N SER A 3 13.88 -13.88 -3.23
CA SER A 3 14.46 -12.69 -2.59
C SER A 3 13.54 -11.47 -2.72
N LEU A 4 13.79 -10.38 -2.00
CA LEU A 4 13.02 -9.13 -2.18
C LEU A 4 13.22 -8.53 -3.57
N ALA A 5 14.40 -8.69 -4.17
CA ALA A 5 14.68 -8.24 -5.54
C ALA A 5 13.73 -8.90 -6.57
N ASP A 6 13.23 -10.11 -6.31
CA ASP A 6 12.27 -10.78 -7.20
C ASP A 6 10.89 -10.08 -7.23
N TYR A 7 10.63 -9.16 -6.29
CA TYR A 7 9.38 -8.42 -6.16
C TYR A 7 9.50 -6.94 -6.54
N GLU A 8 10.69 -6.45 -6.89
CA GLU A 8 10.86 -5.08 -7.37
C GLU A 8 9.96 -4.82 -8.59
N GLN A 9 9.24 -3.70 -8.57
CA GLN A 9 8.43 -3.32 -9.73
C GLN A 9 9.34 -3.00 -10.91
N LYS A 10 9.06 -3.64 -12.05
CA LYS A 10 9.68 -3.25 -13.31
C LYS A 10 9.08 -1.91 -13.74
N PHE A 11 9.89 -0.86 -13.66
CA PHE A 11 9.58 0.47 -14.17
C PHE A 11 9.45 0.43 -15.69
N ASP A 12 8.50 1.20 -16.22
CA ASP A 12 8.37 1.41 -17.65
C ASP A 12 9.52 2.33 -18.12
N ARG A 13 10.38 1.81 -19.00
CA ARG A 13 11.61 2.48 -19.44
C ARG A 13 11.38 3.71 -20.32
N LEU A 14 10.16 3.95 -20.80
CA LEU A 14 9.87 5.12 -21.63
C LEU A 14 9.96 6.45 -20.85
N HIS A 15 10.16 6.41 -19.52
CA HIS A 15 10.13 7.60 -18.66
C HIS A 15 10.95 7.44 -17.36
N GLU A 16 12.18 6.92 -17.44
CA GLU A 16 13.06 6.74 -16.25
C GLU A 16 13.30 8.04 -15.47
N ASP A 17 13.16 9.20 -16.11
CA ASP A 17 13.35 10.52 -15.50
C ASP A 17 12.05 11.22 -15.04
N CYS A 18 10.89 10.56 -15.04
CA CYS A 18 9.64 11.19 -14.58
C CYS A 18 9.33 10.83 -13.12
N PRO A 19 9.51 11.75 -12.15
CA PRO A 19 9.30 11.46 -10.73
C PRO A 19 7.84 11.08 -10.43
N VAL A 20 6.89 11.65 -11.17
CA VAL A 20 5.46 11.35 -11.02
C VAL A 20 5.19 9.90 -11.42
N ARG A 21 5.80 9.43 -12.51
CA ARG A 21 5.60 8.04 -12.96
C ARG A 21 6.21 7.05 -11.98
N ALA A 22 7.40 7.35 -11.44
CA ALA A 22 8.03 6.53 -10.41
C ALA A 22 7.11 6.37 -9.18
N ALA A 23 6.54 7.48 -8.68
CA ALA A 23 5.60 7.43 -7.57
C ALA A 23 4.33 6.62 -7.90
N LEU A 24 3.75 6.83 -9.09
CA LEU A 24 2.58 6.07 -9.56
C LEU A 24 2.87 4.57 -9.67
N ASP A 25 4.06 4.17 -10.11
CA ASP A 25 4.42 2.76 -10.23
C ASP A 25 4.55 2.05 -8.87
N VAL A 26 4.89 2.80 -7.82
CA VAL A 26 4.86 2.28 -6.44
C VAL A 26 3.42 2.05 -5.99
N ILE A 27 2.49 2.98 -6.21
CA ILE A 27 1.12 2.89 -5.66
C ILE A 27 0.09 2.28 -6.62
N ARG A 28 0.42 2.06 -7.89
CA ARG A 28 -0.52 1.52 -8.88
C ARG A 28 -1.03 0.14 -8.48
N GLY A 29 -2.21 -0.18 -8.97
CA GLY A 29 -2.86 -1.47 -8.77
C GLY A 29 -4.00 -1.40 -7.75
N ARG A 30 -4.77 -2.48 -7.70
CA ARG A 30 -6.03 -2.53 -6.95
C ARG A 30 -5.85 -2.40 -5.43
N TRP A 31 -4.78 -2.98 -4.90
CA TRP A 31 -4.66 -3.22 -3.46
C TRP A 31 -3.69 -2.29 -2.74
N LYS A 32 -2.65 -1.78 -3.43
CA LYS A 32 -1.62 -0.96 -2.79
C LYS A 32 -2.19 0.32 -2.13
N PRO A 33 -3.08 1.10 -2.76
CA PRO A 33 -3.68 2.27 -2.10
C PRO A 33 -4.47 1.90 -0.84
N SER A 34 -5.20 0.77 -0.87
CA SER A 34 -5.93 0.27 0.31
C SER A 34 -5.00 -0.20 1.43
N ILE A 35 -3.87 -0.84 1.10
CA ILE A 35 -2.85 -1.21 2.09
C ILE A 35 -2.28 0.05 2.75
N PHE A 36 -1.96 1.09 1.97
CA PHE A 36 -1.49 2.37 2.52
C PHE A 36 -2.53 3.00 3.45
N TYR A 37 -3.79 3.02 3.03
CA TYR A 37 -4.89 3.54 3.84
C TYR A 37 -4.98 2.83 5.20
N GLU A 38 -4.94 1.50 5.21
CA GLU A 38 -4.98 0.73 6.46
C GLU A 38 -3.76 0.97 7.35
N LEU A 39 -2.56 1.10 6.77
CA LEU A 39 -1.32 1.28 7.53
C LEU A 39 -1.08 2.74 7.99
N LYS A 40 -1.91 3.68 7.56
CA LYS A 40 -1.81 5.10 7.92
C LYS A 40 -1.94 5.32 9.43
N ASP A 41 -2.83 4.57 10.08
CA ASP A 41 -3.11 4.69 11.52
C ASP A 41 -2.12 3.91 12.41
N GLY A 42 -1.17 3.18 11.81
CA GLY A 42 -0.12 2.46 12.51
C GLY A 42 0.08 1.03 12.05
N PRO A 43 0.94 0.27 12.76
CA PRO A 43 1.28 -1.09 12.40
C PRO A 43 0.08 -2.04 12.41
N ARG A 44 0.00 -2.94 11.42
CA ARG A 44 -1.04 -3.99 11.35
C ARG A 44 -0.47 -5.35 11.06
N ARG A 45 -1.12 -6.38 11.59
CA ARG A 45 -0.84 -7.79 11.30
C ARG A 45 -1.41 -8.18 9.94
N PHE A 46 -0.85 -9.23 9.35
CA PHE A 46 -1.33 -9.78 8.08
C PHE A 46 -2.83 -10.08 8.08
N SER A 47 -3.34 -10.72 9.15
CA SER A 47 -4.75 -11.08 9.26
C SER A 47 -5.67 -9.86 9.36
N GLN A 48 -5.22 -8.78 10.02
CA GLN A 48 -5.97 -7.53 10.10
C GLN A 48 -6.07 -6.86 8.73
N LEU A 49 -4.95 -6.81 7.99
CA LEU A 49 -4.94 -6.30 6.61
C LEU A 49 -5.83 -7.16 5.70
N GLN A 50 -5.73 -8.48 5.79
CA GLN A 50 -6.55 -9.37 4.96
C GLN A 50 -8.05 -9.22 5.26
N ALA A 51 -8.42 -9.03 6.53
CA ALA A 51 -9.80 -8.82 6.92
C ALA A 51 -10.35 -7.47 6.45
N ALA A 52 -9.54 -6.41 6.51
CA ALA A 52 -9.94 -5.08 6.05
C ALA A 52 -10.06 -4.99 4.51
N LEU A 53 -9.19 -5.69 3.78
CA LEU A 53 -9.18 -5.70 2.32
C LEU A 53 -10.09 -6.81 1.78
N ALA A 54 -11.41 -6.62 1.91
CA ALA A 54 -12.40 -7.60 1.45
C ALA A 54 -12.17 -8.05 0.00
N GLY A 55 -12.03 -9.36 -0.20
CA GLY A 55 -11.81 -9.99 -1.51
C GLY A 55 -10.35 -10.14 -1.95
N ILE A 56 -9.37 -9.71 -1.14
CA ILE A 56 -7.96 -10.03 -1.40
C ILE A 56 -7.65 -11.48 -0.99
N THR A 57 -6.93 -12.21 -1.84
CA THR A 57 -6.42 -13.53 -1.47
C THR A 57 -5.15 -13.39 -0.63
N ALA A 58 -4.87 -14.36 0.24
CA ALA A 58 -3.63 -14.35 1.03
C ALA A 58 -2.37 -14.31 0.14
N GLN A 59 -2.39 -15.00 -0.99
CA GLN A 59 -1.31 -14.96 -1.97
C GLN A 59 -1.16 -13.56 -2.57
N ALA A 60 -2.25 -12.91 -2.97
CA ALA A 60 -2.20 -11.56 -3.50
C ALA A 60 -1.67 -10.58 -2.45
N LEU A 61 -2.19 -10.60 -1.22
CA LEU A 61 -1.72 -9.73 -0.14
C LEU A 61 -0.23 -9.92 0.14
N THR A 62 0.24 -11.17 0.16
CA THR A 62 1.67 -11.48 0.34
C THR A 62 2.51 -10.86 -0.77
N VAL A 63 2.10 -11.01 -2.03
CA VAL A 63 2.80 -10.41 -3.17
C VAL A 63 2.82 -8.88 -3.06
N GLN A 64 1.69 -8.25 -2.75
CA GLN A 64 1.61 -6.79 -2.64
C GLN A 64 2.48 -6.26 -1.51
N LEU A 65 2.45 -6.87 -0.32
CA LEU A 65 3.29 -6.47 0.81
C LEU A 65 4.78 -6.65 0.50
N ARG A 66 5.17 -7.72 -0.19
CA ARG A 66 6.56 -7.94 -0.61
C ARG A 66 7.03 -6.93 -1.65
N GLN A 67 6.16 -6.53 -2.58
CA GLN A 67 6.45 -5.46 -3.53
C GLN A 67 6.66 -4.13 -2.80
N LEU A 68 5.78 -3.79 -1.86
CA LEU A 68 5.91 -2.56 -1.07
C LEU A 68 7.12 -2.56 -0.12
N GLU A 69 7.52 -3.72 0.38
CA GLU A 69 8.76 -3.92 1.15
C GLU A 69 9.99 -3.72 0.26
N ALA A 70 9.98 -4.30 -0.96
CA ALA A 70 11.04 -4.11 -1.95
C ALA A 70 11.15 -2.65 -2.43
N ASP A 71 10.01 -1.97 -2.61
CA ASP A 71 9.92 -0.54 -2.96
C ASP A 71 10.34 0.37 -1.77
N GLY A 72 10.62 -0.19 -0.58
CA GLY A 72 11.11 0.54 0.60
C GLY A 72 10.07 1.40 1.32
N VAL A 73 8.78 1.23 1.01
CA VAL A 73 7.67 2.04 1.56
C VAL A 73 6.91 1.36 2.70
N VAL A 74 7.09 0.03 2.86
CA VAL A 74 6.54 -0.75 3.98
C VAL A 74 7.66 -1.50 4.67
N VAL A 75 7.64 -1.50 6.01
CA VAL A 75 8.57 -2.27 6.85
C VAL A 75 7.82 -3.45 7.45
N ARG A 76 8.44 -4.62 7.39
CA ARG A 76 7.97 -5.84 8.06
C ARG A 76 8.80 -6.10 9.31
N THR A 77 8.15 -6.12 10.47
CA THR A 77 8.80 -6.36 11.76
C THR A 77 8.36 -7.71 12.32
N VAL A 78 9.33 -8.51 12.78
CA VAL A 78 9.08 -9.78 13.46
C VAL A 78 9.35 -9.58 14.94
N HIS A 79 8.32 -9.69 15.76
CA HIS A 79 8.46 -9.62 17.22
C HIS A 79 8.62 -11.04 17.75
N ALA A 80 9.86 -11.48 17.90
CA ALA A 80 10.22 -12.81 18.40
C ALA A 80 10.37 -12.87 19.93
N GLU A 81 10.37 -11.72 20.60
CA GLU A 81 10.58 -11.59 22.04
C GLU A 81 9.32 -11.87 22.87
N GLU A 82 8.13 -11.81 22.23
CA GLU A 82 6.84 -12.09 22.86
C GLU A 82 6.23 -13.38 22.29
N SER A 83 5.79 -14.29 23.17
CA SER A 83 4.97 -15.42 22.76
C SER A 83 3.50 -14.98 22.72
N PRO A 84 2.75 -15.18 21.62
CA PRO A 84 3.14 -15.84 20.37
C PRO A 84 3.88 -14.92 19.38
N LEU A 85 4.75 -15.53 18.56
CA LEU A 85 5.45 -14.85 17.47
C LEU A 85 4.47 -14.04 16.60
N ARG A 86 4.64 -12.72 16.56
CA ARG A 86 3.81 -11.83 15.74
C ARG A 86 4.62 -11.11 14.67
N VAL A 87 3.98 -10.87 13.54
CA VAL A 87 4.53 -10.14 12.41
C VAL A 87 3.63 -8.95 12.11
N GLU A 88 4.23 -7.77 12.06
CA GLU A 88 3.52 -6.52 11.79
C GLU A 88 4.13 -5.82 10.59
N TYR A 89 3.28 -5.07 9.90
CA TYR A 89 3.61 -4.25 8.76
C TYR A 89 3.29 -2.81 9.10
N ALA A 90 4.18 -1.89 8.77
CA ALA A 90 3.98 -0.46 8.99
C ALA A 90 4.53 0.33 7.79
N LEU A 91 4.04 1.54 7.57
CA LEU A 91 4.67 2.46 6.62
C LEU A 91 6.09 2.81 7.10
N SER A 92 7.06 2.78 6.18
CA SER A 92 8.38 3.37 6.43
C SER A 92 8.28 4.90 6.48
N GLU A 93 9.36 5.60 6.82
CA GLU A 93 9.39 7.07 6.71
C GLU A 93 9.08 7.55 5.28
N SER A 94 9.61 6.86 4.25
CA SER A 94 9.26 7.10 2.85
C SER A 94 7.80 6.75 2.54
N GLY A 95 7.28 5.66 3.11
CA GLY A 95 5.87 5.32 3.00
C GLY A 95 4.94 6.38 3.59
N LYS A 96 5.32 7.01 4.72
CA LYS A 96 4.54 8.09 5.34
C LYS A 96 4.49 9.34 4.46
N THR A 97 5.60 9.73 3.83
CA THR A 97 5.61 10.87 2.90
C THR A 97 4.73 10.60 1.68
N LEU A 98 4.79 9.39 1.13
CA LEU A 98 3.93 8.97 0.02
C LEU A 98 2.45 8.90 0.43
N SER A 99 2.14 8.49 1.66
CA SER A 99 0.78 8.54 2.20
C SER A 99 0.24 9.97 2.23
N GLY A 100 1.08 10.97 2.53
CA GLY A 100 0.67 12.38 2.45
C GLY A 100 0.29 12.82 1.03
N VAL A 101 0.91 12.23 -0.01
CA VAL A 101 0.52 12.46 -1.41
C VAL A 101 -0.83 11.81 -1.72
N LEU A 102 -1.07 10.59 -1.20
CA LEU A 102 -2.37 9.93 -1.32
C LEU A 102 -3.50 10.75 -0.68
N ASP A 103 -3.24 11.42 0.43
CA ASP A 103 -4.22 12.33 1.06
C ASP A 103 -4.60 13.49 0.13
N GLN A 104 -3.64 14.07 -0.59
CA GLN A 104 -3.92 15.11 -1.58
C GLN A 104 -4.73 14.57 -2.77
N LEU A 105 -4.45 13.34 -3.19
CA LEU A 105 -5.23 12.65 -4.22
C LEU A 105 -6.66 12.35 -3.75
N GLU A 106 -6.86 12.02 -2.47
CA GLU A 106 -8.18 11.84 -1.88
C GLU A 106 -9.00 13.13 -1.94
N VAL A 107 -8.42 14.27 -1.53
CA VAL A 107 -9.08 15.58 -1.59
C VAL A 107 -9.50 15.92 -3.02
N TRP A 108 -8.59 15.77 -3.99
CA TRP A 108 -8.91 16.03 -5.39
C TRP A 108 -9.96 15.04 -5.93
N GLY A 109 -9.84 13.76 -5.57
CA GLY A 109 -10.73 12.68 -6.00
C GLY A 109 -12.15 12.87 -5.49
N ALA A 110 -12.32 13.34 -4.25
CA ALA A 110 -13.63 13.70 -3.68
C ALA A 110 -14.31 14.79 -4.53
N ALA A 111 -13.61 15.90 -4.78
CA ALA A 111 -14.13 16.98 -5.62
C ALA A 111 -14.43 16.51 -7.06
N TYR A 112 -13.62 15.59 -7.60
CA TYR A 112 -13.87 15.02 -8.92
C TYR A 112 -15.15 14.16 -8.97
N MET A 113 -15.39 13.32 -7.95
CA MET A 113 -16.60 12.51 -7.85
C MET A 113 -17.87 13.38 -7.71
N GLU A 114 -17.79 14.44 -6.90
CA GLU A 114 -18.87 15.42 -6.76
C GLU A 114 -19.22 16.09 -8.09
N ARG A 115 -18.20 16.55 -8.85
CA ARG A 115 -18.41 17.13 -10.19
C ARG A 115 -19.05 16.15 -11.17
N ARG A 116 -18.84 14.84 -11.00
CA ARG A 116 -19.42 13.81 -11.85
C ARG A 116 -20.75 13.24 -11.35
N GLY A 117 -21.30 13.78 -10.25
CA GLY A 117 -22.55 13.30 -9.67
C GLY A 117 -22.45 11.89 -9.07
N ALA A 118 -21.24 11.41 -8.81
CA ALA A 118 -21.01 10.12 -8.13
C ALA A 118 -21.18 10.32 -6.62
N THR A 119 -22.42 10.43 -6.16
CA THR A 119 -22.75 10.45 -4.73
C THR A 119 -22.25 9.17 -4.09
N ARG A 120 -21.38 9.29 -3.08
CA ARG A 120 -20.97 8.18 -2.19
C ARG A 120 -22.23 7.52 -1.63
N SER A 121 -22.59 6.33 -2.13
CA SER A 121 -23.39 5.41 -1.33
C SER A 121 -22.49 4.98 -0.18
N ARG A 122 -22.71 5.56 1.01
CA ARG A 122 -22.11 5.07 2.25
C ARG A 122 -22.54 3.61 2.41
N VAL A 123 -21.60 2.68 2.25
CA VAL A 123 -21.78 1.33 2.79
C VAL A 123 -21.69 1.49 4.31
N ALA A 124 -22.80 1.17 4.97
CA ALA A 124 -22.97 1.18 6.41
C ALA A 124 -22.11 0.12 7.11
#